data_AF-A0A5B0RHT9-F1
#
_entry.id   AF-A0A5B0RHT9-F1
#
_cell.length_a   1.000
_cell.length_b   1.000
_cell.length_c   1.000
_cell.angle_alpha   90.00
_cell.angle_beta   90.00
_cell.angle_gamma   90.00
#
_symmetry.space_group_name_H-M   'P 1'
#
loop_
_entity.id
_entity.type
_entity.pdbx_description
1 polymer ?
#
loop_
_entity_poly.entity_id
_entity_poly.type
_entity_poly.pdbx_seq_one_letter_code
_entity_poly.pdbx_strand_id
1 'polypeptide(L)'
;MKAKAIEIRWHNTKPIYSTDFQTIPPSNLNSLIPNRSHPYLQSELDKQVQQLESEIGCGQVWRLATAGGDNLVMMWLVYPKPTMAQVNQHRNAYQSTGQPTPPTLDPKSFLDHKHNHPPIVEYLATLTKHQGVVNVVRFCPRAEMLASAGDGE
;
A
#
# COMPACT_ATOMS: atom_id res chain seq x y z
N MET A 1 0.65 22.42 -8.44
CA MET A 1 0.55 21.11 -7.75
C MET A 1 1.86 20.35 -7.92
N LYS A 2 2.37 19.68 -6.89
CA LYS A 2 3.47 18.71 -7.03
C LYS A 2 2.86 17.31 -7.07
N ALA A 3 2.98 16.60 -8.19
CA ALA A 3 2.55 15.21 -8.28
C ALA A 3 3.60 14.31 -7.62
N LYS A 4 3.16 13.36 -6.77
CA LYS A 4 3.99 12.25 -6.32
C LYS A 4 3.63 11.03 -7.16
N ALA A 5 4.62 10.41 -7.79
CA ALA A 5 4.42 9.18 -8.55
C ALA A 5 4.50 7.98 -7.61
N ILE A 6 3.69 6.96 -7.92
CA ILE A 6 3.72 5.66 -7.27
C ILE A 6 4.02 4.65 -8.37
N GLU A 7 5.05 3.83 -8.17
CA GLU A 7 5.49 2.83 -9.14
C GLU A 7 5.25 1.43 -8.58
N ILE A 8 4.56 0.59 -9.36
CA ILE A 8 4.38 -0.84 -9.08
C ILE A 8 5.11 -1.59 -10.18
N ARG A 9 6.21 -2.26 -9.82
CA ARG A 9 6.96 -3.11 -10.76
C ARG A 9 6.42 -4.52 -10.68
N TRP A 10 5.82 -4.98 -11.78
CA TRP A 10 5.41 -6.37 -11.94
C TRP A 10 6.13 -7.00 -13.14
N HIS A 11 6.25 -8.34 -13.14
CA HIS A 11 6.98 -9.11 -14.16
C HIS A 11 6.07 -9.64 -15.27
N ASN A 12 4.75 -9.58 -15.08
CA ASN A 12 3.75 -9.87 -16.10
C ASN A 12 3.80 -8.88 -17.29
N THR A 13 3.73 -9.38 -18.51
CA THR A 13 3.74 -8.56 -19.73
C THR A 13 2.34 -8.28 -20.27
N LYS A 14 1.30 -8.88 -19.67
CA LYS A 14 -0.08 -8.66 -20.08
C LYS A 14 -0.57 -7.26 -19.68
N PRO A 15 -1.41 -6.63 -20.51
CA PRO A 15 -1.93 -5.28 -20.25
C PRO A 15 -2.91 -5.27 -19.08
N ILE A 16 -2.94 -4.15 -18.37
CA ILE A 16 -4.00 -3.81 -17.41
C ILE A 16 -5.13 -3.11 -18.17
N TYR A 17 -6.36 -3.60 -18.03
CA TYR A 17 -7.55 -3.02 -18.66
C TYR A 17 -8.32 -2.11 -17.73
N SER A 18 -8.31 -2.40 -16.43
CA SER A 18 -9.04 -1.62 -15.44
C SER A 18 -8.23 -1.50 -14.15
N THR A 19 -8.32 -0.32 -13.55
CA THR A 19 -7.88 -0.08 -12.18
C THR A 19 -8.98 0.63 -11.42
N ASP A 20 -9.02 0.42 -10.11
CA ASP A 20 -9.87 1.23 -9.25
C ASP A 20 -9.16 1.54 -7.93
N PHE A 21 -9.46 2.71 -7.39
CA PHE A 21 -8.77 3.28 -6.25
C PHE A 21 -9.76 3.60 -5.15
N GLN A 22 -9.46 3.20 -3.93
CA GLN A 22 -10.30 3.46 -2.78
C GLN A 22 -9.49 4.00 -1.60
N THR A 23 -9.89 5.19 -1.14
CA THR A 23 -9.23 5.88 -0.02
C THR A 23 -9.66 5.38 1.35
N ILE A 24 -10.72 4.58 1.43
CA ILE A 24 -11.29 4.05 2.67
C ILE A 24 -10.97 2.55 2.75
N PRO A 25 -10.03 2.15 3.62
CA PRO A 25 -9.85 0.74 3.92
C PRO A 25 -11.05 0.25 4.77
N PRO A 26 -11.55 -0.98 4.56
CA PRO A 26 -12.57 -1.55 5.42
C PRO A 26 -11.96 -1.88 6.79
N SER A 27 -12.80 -1.88 7.81
CA SER A 27 -12.39 -2.04 9.22
C SER A 27 -11.61 -3.33 9.50
N ASN A 28 -11.84 -4.38 8.72
CA ASN A 28 -11.12 -5.65 8.82
C ASN A 28 -9.64 -5.58 8.39
N LEU A 29 -9.21 -4.53 7.66
CA LEU A 29 -7.80 -4.34 7.31
C LEU A 29 -7.00 -3.64 8.40
N ASN A 30 -7.64 -3.13 9.46
CA ASN A 30 -6.95 -2.44 10.56
C ASN A 30 -5.89 -3.32 11.23
N SER A 31 -6.07 -4.64 11.26
CA SER A 31 -5.09 -5.59 11.82
C SER A 31 -3.85 -5.79 10.94
N LEU A 32 -3.97 -5.52 9.64
CA LEU A 32 -2.86 -5.65 8.68
C LEU A 32 -2.05 -4.36 8.57
N ILE A 33 -2.62 -3.23 9.01
CA ILE A 33 -1.95 -1.94 9.00
C ILE A 33 -0.97 -1.91 10.19
N PRO A 34 0.34 -1.71 9.93
CA PRO A 34 1.34 -1.67 10.98
C PRO A 34 1.04 -0.54 11.96
N ASN A 35 0.85 -0.89 13.22
CA ASN A 35 0.72 0.08 14.30
C ASN A 35 1.98 0.03 15.19
N ARG A 36 2.31 1.15 15.83
CA ARG A 36 3.40 1.17 16.81
C ARG A 36 3.03 0.35 18.04
N SER A 37 4.05 0.05 18.84
CA SER A 37 3.99 -0.73 20.07
C SER A 37 2.79 -0.41 20.96
N HIS A 38 2.42 -1.40 21.78
CA HIS A 38 1.30 -1.33 22.72
C HIS A 38 1.28 0.03 23.45
N PRO A 39 0.11 0.68 23.65
CA PRO A 39 0.01 2.05 24.18
C PRO A 39 0.71 2.30 25.54
N TYR A 40 1.08 1.26 26.27
CA TYR A 40 1.78 1.33 27.55
C TYR A 40 3.32 1.28 27.43
N LEU A 41 3.86 1.00 26.23
CA LEU A 41 5.29 0.85 25.96
C LEU A 41 5.87 1.99 25.11
N GLN A 42 5.17 3.12 25.02
CA GLN A 42 5.61 4.27 24.23
C GLN A 42 6.57 5.17 25.01
N SER A 43 7.75 5.40 24.43
CA SER A 43 8.68 6.41 24.92
C SER A 43 8.18 7.83 24.64
N GLU A 44 8.74 8.84 25.32
CA GLU A 44 8.43 10.25 25.01
C GLU A 44 8.75 10.62 23.56
N LEU A 45 9.81 10.03 23.00
CA LEU A 45 10.14 10.19 21.59
C LEU A 45 9.05 9.61 20.68
N ASP A 46 8.48 8.45 21.03
CA ASP A 46 7.40 7.84 20.24
C ASP A 46 6.17 8.74 20.18
N LYS A 47 5.81 9.37 21.31
CA LYS A 47 4.69 10.30 21.39
C LYS A 47 4.91 11.54 20.51
N GLN A 48 6.10 12.13 20.55
CA GLN A 48 6.44 13.28 19.71
C GLN A 48 6.36 12.95 18.21
N VAL A 49 6.88 11.79 17.81
CA VAL A 49 6.81 11.39 16.39
C VAL A 49 5.37 11.08 15.97
N GLN A 50 4.57 10.43 16.82
CA GLN A 50 3.16 10.16 16.53
C GLN A 50 2.35 11.45 16.37
N GLN A 51 2.60 12.43 17.24
CA GLN A 51 1.97 13.75 17.13
C GLN A 51 2.33 14.43 15.81
N LEU A 52 3.61 14.45 15.45
CA LEU A 52 4.07 15.04 14.21
C LEU A 52 3.52 14.31 12.97
N GLU A 53 3.47 12.97 13.00
CA GLU A 53 2.86 12.14 11.95
C GLU A 53 1.37 12.48 11.77
N SER A 54 0.65 12.71 12.87
CA SER A 54 -0.76 13.15 12.82
C SER A 54 -0.89 14.54 12.19
N GLU A 55 -0.06 15.50 12.60
CA GLU A 55 -0.08 16.88 12.10
C GLU A 55 0.21 16.98 10.59
N ILE A 56 1.10 16.13 10.07
CA ILE A 56 1.42 16.09 8.64
C ILE A 56 0.50 15.16 7.83
N GLY A 57 -0.44 14.47 8.48
CA GLY A 57 -1.40 13.54 7.87
C GLY A 57 -0.78 12.24 7.36
N CYS A 58 0.22 11.71 8.06
CA CYS A 58 0.76 10.37 7.81
C CYS A 58 -0.21 9.27 8.28
N GLY A 59 0.00 8.05 7.79
CA GLY A 59 -0.74 6.86 8.22
C GLY A 59 -2.03 6.60 7.46
N GLN A 60 -2.40 7.47 6.51
CA GLN A 60 -3.44 7.14 5.54
C GLN A 60 -3.06 5.89 4.74
N VAL A 61 -4.01 4.96 4.65
CA VAL A 61 -3.86 3.72 3.88
C VAL A 61 -4.99 3.66 2.88
N TRP A 62 -4.63 3.45 1.63
CA TRP A 62 -5.56 3.33 0.52
C TRP A 62 -5.45 1.94 -0.10
N ARG A 63 -6.43 1.58 -0.92
CA ARG A 63 -6.42 0.35 -1.72
C ARG A 63 -6.41 0.66 -3.20
N LEU A 64 -5.63 -0.10 -3.93
CA LEU A 64 -5.65 -0.15 -5.38
C LEU A 64 -6.03 -1.57 -5.80
N ALA A 65 -6.93 -1.68 -6.76
CA ALA A 65 -7.20 -2.92 -7.48
C ALA A 65 -6.82 -2.75 -8.94
N THR A 66 -6.23 -3.79 -9.52
CA THR A 66 -5.86 -3.85 -10.93
C THR A 66 -6.39 -5.13 -11.55
N ALA A 67 -6.86 -5.07 -12.79
CA ALA A 67 -7.40 -6.20 -13.53
C ALA A 67 -7.03 -6.10 -15.02
N GLY A 68 -6.75 -7.23 -15.68
CA GLY A 68 -6.32 -7.19 -17.07
C GLY A 68 -6.24 -8.53 -17.79
N GLY A 69 -5.37 -8.55 -18.82
CA GLY A 69 -5.22 -9.65 -19.77
C GLY A 69 -4.51 -10.89 -19.23
N ASP A 70 -4.20 -10.92 -17.94
CA ASP A 70 -3.67 -12.07 -17.22
C ASP A 70 -4.74 -12.85 -16.45
N ASN A 71 -6.00 -12.42 -16.56
CA ASN A 71 -7.16 -13.03 -15.91
C ASN A 71 -7.16 -12.84 -14.38
N LEU A 72 -6.25 -12.00 -13.86
CA LEU A 72 -6.07 -11.78 -12.43
C LEU A 72 -6.72 -10.48 -11.99
N VAL A 73 -7.18 -10.47 -10.73
CA VAL A 73 -7.40 -9.23 -10.00
C VAL A 73 -6.37 -9.15 -8.89
N MET A 74 -5.49 -8.16 -8.95
CA MET A 74 -4.50 -7.92 -7.91
C MET A 74 -4.92 -6.76 -7.03
N MET A 75 -4.68 -6.90 -5.73
CA MET A 75 -4.94 -5.88 -4.73
C MET A 75 -3.64 -5.42 -4.10
N TRP A 76 -3.60 -4.12 -3.80
CA TRP A 76 -2.44 -3.45 -3.24
C TRP A 76 -2.87 -2.51 -2.11
N LEU A 77 -2.06 -2.42 -1.07
CA LEU A 77 -2.13 -1.34 -0.08
C LEU A 77 -1.23 -0.20 -0.55
N VAL A 78 -1.72 1.03 -0.44
CA VAL A 78 -1.00 2.23 -0.84
C VAL A 78 -0.89 3.16 0.36
N TYR A 79 0.33 3.56 0.70
CA TYR A 79 0.64 4.48 1.79
C TYR A 79 1.21 5.77 1.20
N PRO A 80 0.40 6.82 1.01
CA PRO A 80 0.85 8.06 0.34
C PRO A 80 1.86 8.85 1.15
N LYS A 81 1.71 8.75 2.48
CA LYS A 81 2.56 9.33 3.52
C LYS A 81 2.71 8.27 4.61
N PRO A 82 3.60 7.28 4.43
CA PRO A 82 3.71 6.20 5.38
C PRO A 82 4.24 6.71 6.72
N THR A 83 3.84 6.08 7.83
CA THR A 83 4.44 6.31 9.15
C THR A 83 5.79 5.59 9.24
N MET A 84 6.60 5.94 10.24
CA MET A 84 7.86 5.24 10.52
C MET A 84 7.64 3.74 10.72
N ALA A 85 6.53 3.34 11.37
CA ALA A 85 6.19 1.93 11.58
C ALA A 85 5.97 1.19 10.24
N GLN A 86 5.22 1.82 9.33
CA GLN A 86 4.94 1.30 7.99
C GLN A 86 6.23 1.21 7.16
N VAL A 87 7.08 2.24 7.20
CA VAL A 87 8.39 2.24 6.53
C VAL A 87 9.28 1.12 7.05
N ASN A 88 9.36 0.95 8.37
CA ASN A 88 10.19 -0.08 8.99
C ASN A 88 9.70 -1.48 8.62
N GLN A 89 8.38 -1.72 8.63
CA GLN A 89 7.83 -3.01 8.20
C GLN A 89 8.13 -3.29 6.72
N HIS A 90 7.88 -2.32 5.84
CA HIS A 90 8.16 -2.46 4.41
C HIS A 90 9.64 -2.76 4.16
N ARG A 91 10.55 -2.06 4.87
CA ARG A 91 12.00 -2.30 4.82
C ARG A 91 12.38 -3.71 5.26
N ASN A 92 11.77 -4.23 6.33
CA ASN A 92 12.04 -5.58 6.84
C ASN A 92 11.67 -6.66 5.82
N ALA A 93 10.64 -6.44 5.00
CA ALA A 93 10.27 -7.36 3.93
C ALA A 93 11.39 -7.55 2.91
N TYR A 94 12.04 -6.46 2.45
CA TYR A 94 13.21 -6.57 1.54
C TYR A 94 14.40 -7.30 2.16
N GLN A 95 14.68 -7.04 3.45
CA GLN A 95 15.76 -7.72 4.14
C GLN A 95 15.50 -9.22 4.27
N SER A 96 14.25 -9.61 4.52
CA SER A 96 13.85 -11.02 4.63
C SER A 96 13.98 -11.80 3.31
N THR A 97 13.79 -11.13 2.17
CA THR A 97 13.91 -11.74 0.84
C THR A 97 15.32 -11.65 0.25
N GLY A 98 16.27 -11.04 0.98
CA GLY A 98 17.63 -10.79 0.49
C GLY A 98 17.71 -9.75 -0.65
N GLN A 99 16.62 -9.02 -0.92
CA GLN A 99 16.63 -7.94 -1.90
C GLN A 99 17.31 -6.69 -1.34
N PRO A 100 18.07 -5.95 -2.17
CA PRO A 100 18.65 -4.69 -1.76
C PRO A 100 17.54 -3.69 -1.41
N THR A 101 17.65 -3.03 -0.25
CA THR A 101 16.71 -1.98 0.13
C THR A 101 16.82 -0.82 -0.84
N PRO A 102 15.70 -0.31 -1.39
CA PRO A 102 15.68 0.90 -2.20
C PRO A 102 16.36 2.07 -1.47
N PRO A 103 17.09 2.96 -2.17
CA PRO A 103 17.72 4.15 -1.56
C PRO A 103 16.72 5.05 -0.83
N THR A 104 15.46 5.02 -1.27
CA THR A 104 14.32 5.73 -0.68
C THR A 104 13.88 5.21 0.69
N LEU A 105 14.37 4.04 1.11
CA LEU A 105 14.10 3.39 2.38
C LEU A 105 15.38 3.28 3.24
N ASP A 106 16.42 4.03 2.89
CA ASP A 106 17.69 4.01 3.61
C ASP A 106 17.61 4.79 4.93
N PRO A 107 18.14 4.25 6.05
CA PRO A 107 18.05 4.87 7.37
C PRO A 107 18.65 6.28 7.44
N LYS A 108 19.67 6.53 6.61
CA LYS A 108 20.37 7.81 6.55
C LYS A 108 19.56 8.91 5.87
N SER A 109 18.63 8.55 4.99
CA SER A 109 17.72 9.51 4.32
C SER A 109 16.67 10.09 5.27
N PHE A 110 16.50 9.51 6.47
CA PHE A 110 15.54 9.97 7.47
C PHE A 110 16.03 11.14 8.33
N LEU A 111 17.34 11.39 8.38
CA LEU A 111 17.94 12.46 9.20
C LEU A 111 17.98 13.81 8.47
N ASP A 112 17.99 13.81 7.13
CA ASP A 112 18.19 15.00 6.30
C ASP A 112 16.87 15.61 5.77
N HIS A 113 15.97 15.99 6.67
CA HIS A 113 14.89 16.98 6.49
C HIS A 113 13.48 16.45 6.14
N LYS A 114 12.57 16.68 7.10
CA LYS A 114 11.11 16.42 7.14
C LYS A 114 10.76 14.94 7.05
N HIS A 115 10.09 14.41 8.08
CA HIS A 115 9.44 13.09 8.17
C HIS A 115 8.42 12.83 7.04
N ASN A 116 8.85 12.87 5.79
CA ASN A 116 8.03 12.76 4.61
C ASN A 116 8.65 11.67 3.75
N HIS A 117 8.33 10.45 4.13
CA HIS A 117 8.75 9.26 3.40
C HIS A 117 8.10 9.25 2.01
N PRO A 118 8.78 8.68 1.01
CA PRO A 118 8.16 8.47 -0.29
C PRO A 118 6.96 7.51 -0.15
N PRO A 119 5.96 7.61 -1.05
CA PRO A 119 4.85 6.68 -1.03
C PRO A 119 5.32 5.23 -1.13
N ILE A 120 4.65 4.34 -0.40
CA ILE A 120 4.90 2.89 -0.41
C ILE A 120 3.68 2.18 -1.01
N VAL A 121 3.92 1.10 -1.75
CA VAL A 121 2.89 0.16 -2.19
C VAL A 121 3.27 -1.24 -1.78
N GLU A 122 2.32 -1.94 -1.17
CA GLU A 122 2.48 -3.32 -0.76
C GLU A 122 1.48 -4.20 -1.50
N TYR A 123 1.95 -5.35 -1.97
CA TYR A 123 1.08 -6.39 -2.51
C TYR A 123 0.20 -6.94 -1.38
N LEU A 124 -1.12 -7.01 -1.60
CA LEU A 124 -2.07 -7.54 -0.63
C LEU A 124 -2.54 -8.95 -1.03
N ALA A 125 -3.03 -9.12 -2.25
CA ALA A 125 -3.61 -10.38 -2.70
C ALA A 125 -3.72 -10.47 -4.23
N THR A 126 -3.82 -11.69 -4.75
CA THR A 126 -4.23 -12.01 -6.11
C THR A 126 -5.49 -12.86 -6.04
N LEU A 127 -6.52 -12.47 -6.78
CA LEU A 127 -7.79 -13.19 -6.88
C LEU A 127 -7.85 -13.88 -8.26
N THR A 128 -7.96 -15.20 -8.26
CA THR A 128 -7.80 -16.07 -9.45
C THR A 128 -9.11 -16.78 -9.84
N LYS A 129 -10.22 -16.06 -9.87
CA LYS A 129 -11.53 -16.68 -10.19
C LYS A 129 -11.91 -16.63 -11.67
N HIS A 130 -11.39 -15.66 -12.43
CA HIS A 130 -11.70 -15.52 -13.85
C HIS A 130 -10.84 -16.47 -14.67
N GLN A 131 -11.45 -17.13 -15.65
CA GLN A 131 -10.76 -18.07 -16.55
C GLN A 131 -10.26 -17.39 -17.83
N GLY A 132 -10.80 -16.21 -18.15
CA GLY A 132 -10.35 -15.34 -19.23
C GLY A 132 -10.12 -13.91 -18.75
N VAL A 133 -9.96 -12.98 -19.69
CA VAL A 133 -9.46 -11.64 -19.38
C VAL A 133 -10.40 -10.89 -18.47
N VAL A 134 -9.87 -10.10 -17.54
CA VAL A 134 -10.70 -9.28 -16.65
C VAL A 134 -10.74 -7.85 -17.18
N ASN A 135 -11.91 -7.46 -17.68
CA ASN A 135 -12.11 -6.18 -18.35
C ASN A 135 -12.39 -5.03 -17.38
N VAL A 136 -12.95 -5.32 -16.20
CA VAL A 136 -13.33 -4.30 -15.23
C VAL A 136 -13.11 -4.76 -13.79
N VAL A 137 -12.70 -3.83 -12.94
CA VAL A 137 -12.69 -3.97 -11.48
C VAL A 137 -13.19 -2.68 -10.83
N ARG A 138 -14.07 -2.79 -9.82
CA ARG A 138 -14.58 -1.66 -9.05
C ARG A 138 -14.78 -2.00 -7.58
N PHE A 139 -14.27 -1.15 -6.70
CA PHE A 139 -14.59 -1.18 -5.28
C PHE A 139 -16.04 -0.75 -5.07
N CYS A 140 -16.71 -1.41 -4.13
CA CYS A 140 -17.95 -0.90 -3.58
C CYS A 140 -17.67 0.45 -2.90
N PRO A 141 -18.49 1.50 -3.10
CA PRO A 141 -18.32 2.78 -2.40
C PRO A 141 -18.31 2.67 -0.87
N ARG A 142 -18.93 1.62 -0.31
CA ARG A 142 -18.96 1.30 1.12
C ARG A 142 -17.72 0.52 1.61
N ALA A 143 -16.73 0.28 0.76
CA ALA A 143 -15.48 -0.43 1.03
C ALA A 143 -15.59 -1.93 1.42
N GLU A 144 -16.78 -2.51 1.45
CA GLU A 144 -16.98 -3.91 1.88
C GLU A 144 -16.61 -4.95 0.82
N MET A 145 -16.81 -4.62 -0.46
CA MET A 145 -16.72 -5.57 -1.57
C MET A 145 -15.93 -5.02 -2.76
N LEU A 146 -15.47 -5.94 -3.60
CA LEU A 146 -14.84 -5.67 -4.89
C LEU A 146 -15.61 -6.45 -5.96
N ALA A 147 -16.06 -5.76 -7.01
CA ALA A 147 -16.67 -6.37 -8.17
C ALA A 147 -15.64 -6.45 -9.31
N SER A 148 -15.60 -7.57 -10.02
CA SER A 148 -14.82 -7.72 -11.25
C SER A 148 -15.59 -8.53 -12.28
N ALA A 149 -15.40 -8.21 -13.55
CA ALA A 149 -16.03 -8.91 -14.66
C ALA A 149 -15.08 -8.98 -15.86
N GLY A 150 -15.26 -10.00 -16.68
CA GLY A 150 -14.34 -10.38 -17.73
C GLY A 150 -15.00 -11.32 -18.73
N ASP A 151 -14.22 -11.72 -19.72
CA ASP A 151 -14.68 -12.64 -20.76
C ASP A 151 -14.35 -14.05 -20.31
N GLY A 152 -15.36 -14.76 -19.80
CA GLY A 152 -15.29 -16.17 -19.42
C GLY A 152 -16.66 -16.80 -19.60
N GLU A 153 -16.69 -18.03 -20.12
CA GLU A 153 -17.91 -18.85 -20.15
C GLU A 153 -18.41 -19.17 -18.73
#